data_AF-A0A1Q5XED4-F1
#
_entry.id   AF-A0A1Q5XED4-F1
#
_cell.length_a   1.000
_cell.length_b   1.000
_cell.length_c   1.000
_cell.angle_alpha   90.00
_cell.angle_beta   90.00
_cell.angle_gamma   90.00
#
_symmetry.space_group_name_H-M   'P 1'
#
loop_
_entity.id
_entity.type
_entity.pdbx_description
1 polymer ?
#
loop_
_entity_poly.entity_id
_entity_poly.type
_entity_poly.pdbx_seq_one_letter_code
_entity_poly.pdbx_strand_id
1 'polypeptide(L)'
;MVLGVDDFAIKKGHTYNTGIHNLRGETLLDVLAGRKLEDLRAYARSHPDFLALKPKAVVMDLAQMYHTRISEGFPDATRIVDRFHIHG
;
A
#
# COMPACT_ATOMS: atom_id res chain seq x y z
N MET A 1 -0.87 14.80 0.24
CA MET A 1 -1.33 13.71 1.13
C MET A 1 -0.16 12.80 1.48
N VAL A 2 -0.32 11.99 2.52
CA VAL A 2 0.59 10.87 2.85
C VAL A 2 -0.23 9.60 2.72
N LEU A 3 0.19 8.71 1.83
CA LEU A 3 -0.49 7.44 1.57
C LEU A 3 0.13 6.36 2.48
N GLY A 4 -0.69 5.53 3.10
CA GLY A 4 -0.28 4.35 3.84
C GLY A 4 -0.68 3.10 3.06
N VAL A 5 0.21 2.13 2.93
CA VAL A 5 -0.06 0.82 2.32
C VAL A 5 0.47 -0.27 3.24
N ASP A 6 -0.43 -1.07 3.81
CA ASP A 6 -0.08 -2.06 4.84
C ASP A 6 -0.93 -3.32 4.67
N ASP A 7 -0.39 -4.51 5.00
CA ASP A 7 -1.20 -5.72 5.05
C ASP A 7 -1.83 -5.97 6.40
N PHE A 8 -3.11 -6.33 6.38
CA PHE A 8 -3.83 -6.77 7.56
C PHE A 8 -4.43 -8.15 7.35
N ALA A 9 -4.37 -8.96 8.39
CA ALA A 9 -4.89 -10.31 8.36
C ALA A 9 -6.42 -10.30 8.51
N ILE A 10 -7.16 -10.84 7.54
CA ILE A 10 -8.59 -11.14 7.70
C ILE A 10 -8.75 -12.36 8.62
N LYS A 11 -7.95 -13.39 8.36
CA LYS A 11 -7.83 -14.58 9.19
C LYS A 11 -6.36 -14.76 9.50
N LYS A 12 -5.99 -14.51 10.75
CA LYS A 12 -4.60 -14.57 11.23
C LYS A 12 -3.95 -15.88 10.78
N GLY A 13 -2.86 -15.78 10.01
CA GLY A 13 -2.10 -16.92 9.49
C GLY A 13 -2.60 -17.55 8.19
N HIS A 14 -3.68 -17.04 7.57
CA HIS A 14 -4.24 -17.64 6.35
C HIS A 14 -4.44 -16.65 5.20
N THR A 15 -5.05 -15.50 5.47
CA THR A 15 -5.45 -14.57 4.40
C THR A 15 -5.17 -13.14 4.83
N TYR A 16 -4.46 -12.43 3.96
CA TYR A 16 -4.03 -11.06 4.14
C TYR A 16 -4.62 -10.19 3.03
N ASN A 17 -5.09 -9.01 3.40
CA ASN A 17 -5.50 -7.96 2.49
C ASN A 17 -4.55 -6.79 2.60
N THR A 18 -4.50 -5.96 1.57
CA THR A 18 -3.75 -4.69 1.62
C THR A 18 -4.73 -3.54 1.84
N GLY A 19 -4.48 -2.73 2.86
CA GLY A 19 -5.20 -1.49 3.12
C GLY A 19 -4.49 -0.29 2.49
N ILE A 20 -5.26 0.65 1.97
CA ILE A 20 -4.77 1.91 1.40
C ILE A 20 -5.37 3.06 2.20
N HIS A 21 -4.55 3.81 2.92
CA HIS A 21 -5.00 4.85 3.86
C HIS A 21 -4.44 6.22 3.48
N ASN A 22 -5.22 7.29 3.68
CA ASN A 22 -4.68 8.63 3.77
C ASN A 22 -4.30 8.92 5.22
N LEU A 23 -3.03 8.75 5.57
CA LEU A 23 -2.55 8.86 6.95
C LEU A 23 -2.73 10.26 7.55
N ARG A 24 -2.75 11.32 6.72
CA ARG A 24 -2.95 12.70 7.21
C ARG A 24 -4.43 13.06 7.33
N GLY A 25 -5.29 12.44 6.53
CA GLY A 25 -6.73 12.67 6.57
C GLY A 25 -7.48 11.62 7.40
N GLU A 26 -6.76 10.70 8.06
CA GLU A 26 -7.33 9.62 8.89
C GLU A 26 -8.44 8.83 8.19
N THR A 27 -8.31 8.63 6.87
CA THR A 27 -9.35 8.03 6.03
C THR A 27 -8.84 6.75 5.37
N LEU A 28 -9.61 5.68 5.49
CA LEU A 28 -9.46 4.47 4.68
C LEU A 28 -9.91 4.79 3.25
N LEU A 29 -8.99 4.76 2.29
CA LEU A 29 -9.30 5.01 0.89
C LEU A 29 -9.84 3.75 0.23
N ASP A 30 -9.19 2.61 0.46
CA ASP A 30 -9.62 1.34 -0.12
C ASP A 30 -8.97 0.13 0.56
N VAL A 31 -9.52 -1.05 0.29
CA VAL A 31 -9.00 -2.36 0.68
C VAL A 31 -8.98 -3.27 -0.53
N LEU A 32 -7.83 -3.87 -0.81
CA LEU A 32 -7.72 -4.91 -1.85
C LEU A 32 -7.48 -6.30 -1.24
N ALA A 33 -8.04 -7.31 -1.89
CA ALA A 33 -7.84 -8.69 -1.52
C ALA A 33 -6.45 -9.16 -1.94
N GLY A 34 -5.70 -9.76 -1.02
CA GLY A 34 -4.34 -10.24 -1.28
C GLY A 34 -3.24 -9.20 -0.99
N ARG A 35 -2.01 -9.65 -1.17
CA ARG A 35 -0.78 -8.88 -0.89
C ARG A 35 0.34 -9.16 -1.88
N LYS A 36 0.10 -9.98 -2.92
CA LYS A 36 1.14 -10.27 -3.91
C LYS A 36 1.24 -9.12 -4.91
N LEU A 37 2.38 -9.02 -5.58
CA LEU A 37 2.59 -8.02 -6.62
C LEU A 37 1.54 -8.11 -7.75
N GLU A 38 1.13 -9.33 -8.11
CA GLU A 38 0.08 -9.57 -9.11
C GLU A 38 -1.28 -8.99 -8.68
N ASP A 39 -1.67 -9.18 -7.41
CA ASP A 39 -2.89 -8.64 -6.83
C ASP A 39 -2.86 -7.11 -6.85
N LEU A 40 -1.74 -6.52 -6.44
CA LEU A 40 -1.54 -5.07 -6.42
C LEU A 40 -1.58 -4.45 -7.82
N ARG A 41 -1.08 -5.15 -8.84
CA ARG A 41 -1.15 -4.71 -10.23
C ARG A 41 -2.56 -4.87 -10.80
N ALA A 42 -3.25 -5.96 -10.48
CA ALA A 42 -4.64 -6.17 -10.88
C ALA A 42 -5.54 -5.10 -10.28
N TYR A 43 -5.42 -4.85 -8.98
CA TYR A 43 -6.13 -3.80 -8.28
C TYR A 43 -5.94 -2.43 -8.95
N ALA A 44 -4.69 -2.07 -9.27
CA ALA A 44 -4.38 -0.79 -9.90
C ALA A 44 -5.01 -0.60 -11.30
N ARG A 45 -5.10 -1.68 -12.07
CA ARG A 45 -5.75 -1.65 -13.39
C ARG A 45 -7.26 -1.45 -13.26
N SER A 46 -7.87 -2.04 -12.23
CA SER A 46 -9.29 -1.92 -11.94
C SER A 46 -9.66 -0.60 -11.26
N HIS A 47 -8.70 0.07 -10.60
CA HIS A 47 -8.92 1.31 -9.84
C HIS A 47 -7.97 2.41 -10.34
N PRO A 48 -8.25 3.02 -11.51
CA PRO A 48 -7.42 4.09 -12.05
C PRO A 48 -7.37 5.31 -11.11
N ASP A 49 -8.40 5.53 -10.29
CA ASP A 49 -8.43 6.59 -9.27
C ASP A 49 -7.30 6.46 -8.25
N PHE A 50 -6.91 5.22 -7.90
CA PHE A 50 -5.76 4.98 -7.04
C PHE A 50 -4.46 5.50 -7.69
N LEU A 51 -4.27 5.25 -8.98
CA LEU A 51 -3.11 5.73 -9.73
C LEU A 51 -3.15 7.24 -9.99
N ALA A 52 -4.35 7.85 -9.99
CA ALA A 52 -4.51 9.29 -10.12
C ALA A 52 -4.13 10.07 -8.86
N LEU A 53 -3.96 9.39 -7.71
CA LEU A 53 -3.48 10.01 -6.48
C LEU A 53 -2.09 10.61 -6.68
N LYS A 54 -1.85 11.77 -6.04
CA LYS A 54 -0.55 12.45 -6.04
C LYS A 54 0.01 12.54 -4.61
N PRO A 55 0.40 11.42 -4.00
CA PRO A 55 0.99 11.43 -2.68
C PRO A 55 2.36 12.10 -2.69
N LYS A 56 2.65 12.89 -1.64
CA LYS A 56 4.02 13.43 -1.43
C LYS A 56 4.94 12.36 -0.86
N ALA A 57 4.37 11.47 -0.05
CA ALA A 57 5.05 10.33 0.52
C ALA A 57 4.10 9.13 0.59
N VAL A 58 4.66 7.93 0.46
CA VAL A 58 3.99 6.66 0.68
C VAL A 58 4.71 5.93 1.81
N VAL A 59 4.00 5.68 2.90
CA VAL A 59 4.43 4.83 4.01
C VAL A 59 3.97 3.41 3.72
N MET A 60 4.88 2.44 3.78
CA MET A 60 4.57 1.06 3.41
C MET A 60 5.36 0.03 4.21
N ASP A 61 4.87 -1.20 4.25
CA ASP A 61 5.62 -2.34 4.78
C ASP A 61 6.93 -2.60 3.99
N LEU A 62 7.89 -3.26 4.65
CA LEU A 62 9.23 -3.57 4.15
C LEU A 62 9.24 -4.58 2.99
N ALA A 63 8.12 -5.25 2.74
CA ALA A 63 8.09 -6.31 1.75
C ALA A 63 8.27 -5.79 0.31
N GLN A 64 9.12 -6.50 -0.44
CA GLN A 64 9.65 -6.04 -1.73
C GLN A 64 8.56 -5.75 -2.77
N MET A 65 7.42 -6.44 -2.72
CA MET A 65 6.32 -6.20 -3.65
C MET A 65 5.74 -4.80 -3.53
N TYR A 66 5.67 -4.23 -2.33
CA TYR A 66 5.22 -2.84 -2.15
C TYR A 66 6.23 -1.86 -2.70
N HIS A 67 7.53 -2.09 -2.47
CA HIS A 67 8.59 -1.29 -3.07
C HIS A 67 8.49 -1.24 -4.61
N THR A 68 8.35 -2.41 -5.25
CA THR A 68 8.19 -2.49 -6.71
C THR A 68 6.93 -1.76 -7.15
N ARG A 69 5.78 -2.08 -6.54
CA ARG A 69 4.50 -1.51 -6.96
C ARG A 69 4.44 0.00 -6.80
N ILE A 70 4.88 0.53 -5.65
CA ILE A 70 4.86 1.97 -5.38
C ILE A 70 5.85 2.71 -6.29
N SER A 71 7.00 2.11 -6.59
CA SER A 71 7.94 2.68 -7.57
C SER A 71 7.34 2.79 -8.97
N GLU A 72 6.50 1.82 -9.37
CA GLU A 72 5.81 1.82 -10.66
C GLU A 72 4.66 2.84 -10.72
N GLY A 73 3.90 2.98 -9.63
CA GLY A 73 2.69 3.82 -9.61
C GLY A 73 2.92 5.27 -9.18
N PHE A 74 3.90 5.51 -8.32
CA PHE A 74 4.16 6.81 -7.70
C PHE A 74 5.67 7.12 -7.68
N PRO A 75 6.33 7.21 -8.85
CA PRO A 75 7.78 7.39 -8.93
C PRO A 75 8.28 8.67 -8.25
N ASP A 76 7.45 9.73 -8.22
CA ASP A 76 7.78 11.02 -7.60
C ASP A 76 7.53 11.07 -6.10
N ALA A 77 6.90 10.03 -5.51
CA ALA A 77 6.59 10.01 -4.10
C ALA A 77 7.76 9.52 -3.25
N THR A 78 7.98 10.15 -2.11
CA THR A 78 8.98 9.66 -1.14
C THR A 78 8.48 8.35 -0.53
N ARG A 79 9.21 7.25 -0.76
CA ARG A 79 8.91 5.95 -0.17
C ARG A 79 9.50 5.87 1.24
N ILE A 80 8.65 5.66 2.22
CA ILE A 80 9.00 5.57 3.64
C ILE A 80 8.61 4.17 4.09
N VAL A 81 9.55 3.48 4.74
CA VAL A 81 9.28 2.17 5.32
C VAL A 81 8.66 2.37 6.70
N ASP A 82 7.55 1.69 6.97
CA ASP A 82 6.94 1.68 8.28
C ASP A 82 7.85 0.98 9.31
N ARG A 83 8.08 1.65 10.44
CA ARG A 83 9.07 1.21 11.43
C ARG A 83 8.49 0.21 12.43
N PHE A 84 7.17 0.02 12.48
CA PHE A 84 6.53 -0.91 13.41
C PHE A 84 6.70 -2.37 13.00
N HIS A 85 7.17 -2.65 11.79
CA HIS A 85 7.62 -3.99 11.37
C HIS A 85 9.12 -4.23 11.63
N ILE A 86 9.87 -3.20 12.06
CA ILE A 86 11.24 -3.37 12.57
C ILE A 86 11.16 -3.71 14.08
N HIS A 87 10.55 -4.86 14.38
CA HIS A 87 10.80 -5.55 15.64
C HIS A 87 11.76 -6.70 15.33
N GLY A 88 12.93 -6.66 15.97
CA GLY A 88 14.00 -7.67 15.81
C GLY A 88 13.65 -9.04 16.36
#